data_AF-A0A2T3G6G3-F1
#
_entry.id   AF-A0A2T3G6G3-F1
#
_cell.length_a   1.000
_cell.length_b   1.000
_cell.length_c   1.000
_cell.angle_alpha   90.00
_cell.angle_beta   90.00
_cell.angle_gamma   90.00
#
_symmetry.space_group_name_H-M   'P 1'
#
loop_
_entity.id
_entity.type
_entity.pdbx_description
1 polymer ?
#
loop_
_entity_poly.entity_id
_entity_poly.type
_entity_poly.pdbx_seq_one_letter_code
_entity_poly.pdbx_strand_id
1 'polypeptide(L)'
;RKELNAVIKKFKHTHVEESISVAVTLEHWKEEILNSFTWINDRRISNGPCEGKNNYVKKILSNANGMSNFQRARNRILYSQNKYETYTMNEHTDRIKRIGNPRGTYKK
;
A
#
# COMPACT_ATOMS: atom_id res chain seq x y z
N ARG A 1 -16.43 -10.19 20.06
CA ARG A 1 -15.37 -10.85 20.87
C ARG A 1 -15.57 -12.37 21.02
N LYS A 2 -16.68 -12.85 21.59
CA LYS A 2 -16.91 -14.31 21.79
C LYS A 2 -16.90 -15.13 20.49
N GLU A 3 -17.51 -14.62 19.43
CA GLU A 3 -17.58 -15.31 18.13
C GLU A 3 -16.20 -15.48 17.49
N LEU A 4 -15.39 -14.42 17.45
CA LEU A 4 -14.02 -14.47 16.92
C LEU A 4 -13.16 -15.49 17.68
N ASN A 5 -13.29 -15.56 19.01
CA ASN A 5 -12.61 -16.58 19.81
C ASN A 5 -13.05 -18.00 19.44
N ALA A 6 -14.35 -18.21 19.21
CA ALA A 6 -14.86 -19.51 18.80
C ALA A 6 -14.31 -19.92 17.43
N VAL A 7 -14.21 -18.98 16.48
CA VAL A 7 -13.58 -19.22 15.18
C VAL A 7 -12.11 -19.57 15.33
N ILE A 8 -11.32 -18.76 16.06
CA ILE A 8 -9.89 -19.03 16.30
C ILE A 8 -9.71 -20.41 16.94
N LYS A 9 -10.54 -20.76 17.93
CA LYS A 9 -10.50 -22.07 18.57
C LYS A 9 -10.75 -23.17 17.55
N LYS A 10 -11.80 -23.09 16.72
CA LYS A 10 -12.09 -24.10 15.69
C LYS A 10 -10.89 -24.32 14.77
N PHE A 11 -10.30 -23.25 14.24
CA PHE A 11 -9.14 -23.33 13.35
C PHE A 11 -7.90 -23.95 14.03
N LYS A 12 -7.67 -23.70 15.33
CA LYS A 12 -6.57 -24.35 16.07
C LYS A 12 -6.73 -25.87 16.20
N HIS A 13 -7.96 -26.40 16.12
CA HIS A 13 -8.24 -27.82 16.35
C HIS A 13 -8.34 -28.65 15.06
N THR A 14 -8.21 -28.06 13.87
CA THR A 14 -8.41 -28.79 12.61
C THR A 14 -7.26 -29.73 12.23
N HIS A 15 -6.17 -29.81 13.00
CA HIS A 15 -4.92 -30.55 12.69
C HIS A 15 -4.24 -30.21 11.34
N VAL A 16 -4.87 -29.37 10.52
CA VAL A 16 -4.34 -28.78 9.29
C VAL A 16 -3.46 -27.58 9.64
N GLU A 17 -2.21 -27.58 9.16
CA GLU A 17 -1.20 -26.58 9.49
C GLU A 17 -1.60 -25.18 9.01
N GLU A 18 -2.15 -25.06 7.80
CA GLU A 18 -2.61 -23.80 7.23
C GLU A 18 -3.72 -23.18 8.08
N SER A 19 -4.64 -24.01 8.57
CA SER A 19 -5.71 -23.55 9.48
C SER A 19 -5.16 -23.08 10.82
N ILE A 20 -4.18 -23.78 11.38
CA ILE A 20 -3.51 -23.36 12.62
C ILE A 20 -2.79 -22.02 12.40
N SER A 21 -2.10 -21.84 11.27
CA SER A 21 -1.43 -20.59 10.88
C SER A 21 -2.41 -19.42 10.75
N VAL A 22 -3.57 -19.65 10.12
CA VAL A 22 -4.67 -18.68 10.08
C VAL A 22 -5.13 -18.33 11.49
N ALA A 23 -5.28 -19.31 12.38
CA ALA A 23 -5.70 -19.07 13.76
C ALA A 23 -4.69 -18.23 14.57
N VAL A 24 -3.40 -18.46 14.38
CA VAL A 24 -2.31 -17.66 14.99
C VAL A 24 -2.39 -16.22 14.51
N THR A 25 -2.59 -16.01 13.21
CA THR A 25 -2.73 -14.68 12.61
C THR A 25 -3.96 -13.95 13.18
N LEU A 26 -5.11 -14.62 13.25
CA LEU A 26 -6.35 -14.05 13.79
C LEU A 26 -6.23 -13.71 15.28
N GLU A 27 -5.49 -14.51 16.07
CA GLU A 27 -5.25 -14.21 17.48
C GLU A 27 -4.31 -13.01 17.64
N HIS A 28 -3.26 -12.90 16.82
CA HIS A 28 -2.30 -11.79 16.87
C HIS A 28 -2.95 -10.44 16.56
N TRP A 29 -3.85 -10.40 15.56
CA TRP A 29 -4.53 -9.18 15.09
C TRP A 29 -5.94 -9.00 15.64
N LYS A 30 -6.27 -9.72 16.72
CA LYS A 30 -7.62 -9.84 17.24
C LYS A 30 -8.22 -8.49 17.63
N GLU A 31 -7.44 -7.61 18.24
CA GLU A 31 -7.92 -6.31 18.69
C GLU A 31 -8.22 -5.39 17.50
N GLU A 32 -7.34 -5.36 16.51
CA GLU A 32 -7.49 -4.60 15.27
C GLU A 32 -8.70 -5.08 14.46
N ILE A 33 -8.89 -6.41 14.36
CA ILE A 33 -10.07 -7.01 13.73
C ILE A 33 -11.34 -6.52 14.43
N LEU A 34 -11.37 -6.54 15.76
CA LEU A 34 -12.53 -6.07 16.52
C LEU A 34 -12.77 -4.57 16.32
N ASN A 35 -11.70 -3.78 16.34
CA ASN A 35 -11.75 -2.34 16.11
C ASN A 35 -12.21 -1.96 14.69
N SER A 36 -12.00 -2.84 13.70
CA SER A 36 -12.49 -2.62 12.33
C SER A 36 -14.02 -2.62 12.21
N PHE A 37 -14.73 -3.14 13.22
CA PHE A 37 -16.20 -3.06 13.30
C PHE A 37 -16.70 -1.78 13.98
N THR A 38 -15.81 -0.95 14.53
CA THR A 38 -16.17 0.30 15.19
C THR A 38 -16.65 1.35 14.19
N TRP A 39 -17.72 2.05 14.54
CA TRP A 39 -18.28 3.17 13.80
C TRP A 39 -17.89 4.48 14.46
N ILE A 40 -17.39 5.43 13.65
CA ILE A 40 -17.04 6.78 14.08
C ILE A 40 -17.71 7.74 13.08
N ASN A 41 -18.49 8.70 13.57
CA ASN A 41 -19.19 9.71 12.75
C ASN A 41 -19.96 9.06 11.58
N ASP A 42 -20.85 8.10 11.90
CA ASP A 42 -21.69 7.37 10.94
C ASP A 42 -20.93 6.62 9.84
N ARG A 43 -19.63 6.36 10.05
CA ARG A 43 -18.79 5.60 9.14
C ARG A 43 -18.04 4.50 9.88
N ARG A 44 -18.15 3.27 9.38
CA ARG A 44 -17.29 2.17 9.83
C ARG A 44 -15.85 2.45 9.43
N ILE A 45 -14.92 2.28 10.37
CA ILE A 45 -13.49 2.27 10.05
C ILE A 45 -13.23 1.14 9.04
N SER A 46 -12.58 1.46 7.93
CA SER A 46 -12.28 0.46 6.89
C SER A 46 -10.95 0.75 6.23
N ASN A 47 -10.33 -0.30 5.69
CA ASN A 47 -9.09 -0.20 4.94
C ASN A 47 -9.26 0.37 3.52
N GLY A 48 -10.51 0.53 3.05
CA GLY A 48 -10.83 0.95 1.68
C GLY A 48 -10.10 2.23 1.21
N PRO A 49 -10.01 3.31 2.02
CA PRO A 49 -9.25 4.50 1.65
C PRO A 49 -7.75 4.20 1.42
N CYS A 50 -7.13 3.43 2.31
CA CYS A 50 -5.72 3.04 2.19
C CYS A 50 -5.49 2.11 0.98
N GLU A 51 -6.39 1.15 0.77
CA GLU A 51 -6.37 0.26 -0.39
C GLU A 51 -6.49 1.03 -1.71
N GLY A 52 -7.38 2.02 -1.76
CA GLY A 52 -7.52 2.91 -2.91
C GLY A 52 -6.23 3.64 -3.26
N LYS A 53 -5.55 4.19 -2.24
CA LYS A 53 -4.23 4.84 -2.41
C LYS A 53 -3.16 3.86 -2.90
N ASN A 54 -3.09 2.67 -2.30
CA ASN A 54 -2.15 1.62 -2.72
C ASN A 54 -2.38 1.15 -4.15
N ASN A 55 -3.65 0.96 -4.56
CA ASN A 55 -4.00 0.59 -5.92
C ASN A 55 -3.60 1.68 -6.93
N TYR A 56 -3.80 2.95 -6.58
CA TYR A 56 -3.37 4.06 -7.42
C TYR A 56 -1.85 4.05 -7.63
N VAL A 57 -1.06 3.89 -6.56
CA VAL A 57 0.41 3.79 -6.65
C VAL A 57 0.83 2.62 -7.54
N LYS A 58 0.20 1.45 -7.38
CA LYS A 58 0.45 0.27 -8.24
C LYS A 58 0.20 0.59 -9.72
N LYS A 59 -0.87 1.32 -10.06
CA LYS A 59 -1.15 1.76 -11.44
C LYS A 59 -0.07 2.68 -11.99
N ILE A 60 0.42 3.65 -11.20
CA ILE A 60 1.53 4.52 -11.63
C ILE A 60 2.77 3.69 -11.97
N LEU A 61 3.13 2.75 -11.10
CA LEU A 61 4.32 1.91 -11.28
C LEU A 61 4.17 0.98 -12.49
N SER A 62 3.00 0.35 -12.65
CA SER A 62 2.69 -0.53 -13.77
C SER A 62 2.74 0.22 -15.11
N ASN A 63 2.11 1.39 -15.20
CA ASN A 63 2.11 2.21 -16.41
C ASN A 63 3.52 2.73 -16.78
N ALA A 64 4.40 2.88 -15.79
CA ALA A 64 5.79 3.28 -16.03
C ALA A 64 6.73 2.12 -16.39
N ASN A 65 6.23 0.87 -16.37
CA ASN A 65 7.04 -0.35 -16.41
C ASN A 65 8.12 -0.37 -15.31
N GLY A 66 7.73 0.02 -14.10
CA GLY A 66 8.61 0.22 -12.97
C GLY A 66 9.33 1.57 -12.96
N MET A 67 9.93 1.90 -11.81
CA MET A 67 10.76 3.10 -11.67
C MET A 67 12.01 2.77 -10.88
N SER A 68 13.18 2.98 -11.48
CA SER A 68 14.45 2.68 -10.83
C SER A 68 14.92 3.80 -9.89
N ASN A 69 14.66 5.07 -10.22
CA ASN A 69 15.00 6.19 -9.35
C ASN A 69 13.93 6.40 -8.27
N PHE A 70 14.25 6.04 -7.02
CA PHE A 70 13.34 6.13 -5.87
C PHE A 70 12.85 7.56 -5.62
N GLN A 71 13.76 8.54 -5.59
CA GLN A 71 13.40 9.94 -5.30
C GLN A 71 12.42 10.47 -6.36
N ARG A 72 12.64 10.13 -7.62
CA ARG A 72 11.72 10.48 -8.71
C ARG A 72 10.38 9.75 -8.60
N ALA A 73 10.39 8.47 -8.21
CA ALA A 73 9.17 7.70 -8.00
C ALA A 73 8.33 8.28 -6.85
N ARG A 74 8.96 8.58 -5.71
CA ARG A 74 8.34 9.23 -4.55
C ARG A 74 7.70 10.56 -4.94
N ASN A 75 8.44 11.44 -5.61
CA ASN A 75 7.93 12.76 -5.98
C ASN A 75 6.73 12.67 -6.93
N ARG A 76 6.77 11.73 -7.89
CA ARG A 76 5.63 11.48 -8.80
C ARG A 76 4.40 10.97 -8.08
N ILE A 77 4.58 10.03 -7.16
CA ILE A 77 3.49 9.47 -6.34
C ILE A 77 2.86 10.59 -5.51
N LEU A 78 3.65 11.35 -4.75
CA LEU A 78 3.14 12.44 -3.92
C LEU A 78 2.40 13.48 -4.75
N TYR A 79 3.02 13.94 -5.84
CA TYR A 79 2.41 14.91 -6.75
C TYR A 79 1.05 14.43 -7.29
N SER A 80 0.96 13.16 -7.72
CA SER A 80 -0.28 12.61 -8.26
C SER A 80 -1.44 12.51 -7.24
N GLN A 81 -1.13 12.49 -5.94
CA GLN A 81 -2.15 12.39 -4.89
C GLN A 81 -2.69 13.74 -4.46
N ASN A 82 -1.97 14.82 -4.74
CA ASN A 82 -2.27 16.14 -4.22
C ASN A 82 -3.02 16.97 -5.27
N LYS A 83 -4.34 16.72 -5.37
CA LYS A 83 -5.23 17.39 -6.36
C LYS A 83 -5.28 18.92 -6.21
N TYR A 84 -5.06 19.42 -4.99
CA TYR A 84 -5.21 20.84 -4.66
C TYR A 84 -3.89 21.55 -4.31
N GLU A 85 -2.78 20.82 -4.24
CA GLU A 85 -1.49 21.46 -4.00
C GLU A 85 -0.90 21.90 -5.33
N THR A 86 -0.53 23.17 -5.41
CA THR A 86 0.27 23.69 -6.52
C THR A 86 1.73 23.49 -6.19
N TYR A 87 2.49 22.93 -7.14
CA TYR A 87 3.94 22.87 -7.04
C TYR A 87 4.55 24.14 -7.63
N THR A 88 5.60 24.65 -6.99
CA THR A 88 6.38 25.78 -7.50
C THR A 88 7.63 25.25 -8.19
N MET A 89 7.88 25.77 -9.39
CA MET A 89 9.07 25.42 -10.18
C MET A 89 10.35 26.07 -9.64
N ASN A 90 10.22 27.03 -8.70
CA ASN A 90 11.31 27.90 -8.28
C ASN A 90 12.02 27.41 -7.01
N GLU A 91 11.42 26.50 -6.23
CA GLU A 91 11.99 26.03 -4.96
C GLU A 91 12.96 24.85 -5.11
N HIS A 92 12.90 24.14 -6.23
CA HIS A 92 13.69 22.93 -6.45
C HIS A 92 14.45 22.98 -7.78
N THR A 93 15.68 23.47 -7.73
CA THR A 93 16.58 23.58 -8.89
C THR A 93 17.33 22.29 -9.20
N ASP A 94 17.36 21.35 -8.25
CA ASP A 94 18.20 20.15 -8.36
C ASP A 94 17.64 19.13 -9.34
N ARG A 95 18.49 18.72 -10.28
CA ARG A 95 18.12 17.76 -11.31
C ARG A 95 18.17 16.33 -10.75
N ILE A 96 17.02 15.79 -10.36
CA ILE A 96 16.87 14.40 -9.91
C ILE A 96 16.83 13.44 -11.12
N LYS A 97 17.99 13.22 -11.74
CA LYS A 97 18.18 12.22 -12.81
C LYS A 97 19.27 11.23 -12.42
N ARG A 98 19.08 9.96 -12.77
CA ARG A 98 20.19 9.01 -12.71
C ARG A 98 21.19 9.37 -13.81
N ILE A 99 22.47 9.36 -13.46
CA ILE A 99 23.55 9.37 -14.45
C ILE A 99 23.53 8.00 -15.10
N GLY A 100 23.37 7.96 -16.41
CA GLY A 100 23.36 6.74 -17.20
C GLY A 100 24.27 6.89 -18.40
N ASN A 101 24.64 5.75 -19.01
CA ASN A 101 25.46 5.78 -20.20
C ASN A 101 24.73 6.47 -21.36
N PRO A 102 25.46 7.20 -22.23
CA PRO A 102 24.90 7.72 -23.46
C PRO A 102 24.23 6.61 -24.27
N ARG A 103 23.13 6.92 -24.94
CA ARG A 103 22.50 5.98 -25.86
C ARG A 103 23.47 5.70 -27.03
N GLY A 104 23.62 4.43 -27.40
CA GLY A 104 24.41 4.05 -28.59
C GLY A 104 23.80 4.56 -29.89
N THR A 105 24.59 4.56 -30.96
CA THR A 105 24.14 4.94 -32.30
C THR A 105 23.13 3.93 -32.83
N TYR A 106 22.01 4.40 -33.40
CA TYR A 106 21.08 3.53 -34.12
C TYR A 106 21.74 3.01 -35.40
N LYS A 107 21.66 1.69 -35.63
CA LYS A 107 21.97 1.12 -36.95
C LYS A 107 20.77 1.40 -37.86
N LYS A 108 21.00 2.15 -38.94
CA LYS A 108 20.03 2.33 -40.02
C LYS A 108 20.06 1.12 -40.94
#